data_AF-A0A2P5ETG1-F1
#
_entry.id   AF-A0A2P5ETG1-F1
#
_cell.length_a   1.000
_cell.length_b   1.000
_cell.length_c   1.000
_cell.angle_alpha   90.00
_cell.angle_beta   90.00
_cell.angle_gamma   90.00
#
_symmetry.space_group_name_H-M   'P 1'
#
loop_
_entity.id
_entity.type
_entity.pdbx_description
1 polymer ?
#
loop_
_entity_poly.entity_id
_entity_poly.type
_entity_poly.pdbx_seq_one_letter_code
_entity_poly.pdbx_strand_id
1 'polypeptide(L)'
;MLKSTLPISTIKLAKYEEWFNDCSDDIKTCCSNALDNLEKHYGWKTVGVTIPEIENMRLAHFLTIGSECSTSLGSYQEKLNIAELGWDARFALAVYGAFSSKEYIKAQKLR
;
A
#
# COMPACT_ATOMS: atom_id res chain seq x y z
N MET A 1 -31.45 10.19 20.60
CA MET A 1 -31.35 9.05 19.68
C MET A 1 -30.44 9.44 18.53
N LEU A 2 -29.32 8.73 18.32
CA LEU A 2 -28.49 8.92 17.14
C LEU A 2 -29.35 8.60 15.91
N LYS A 3 -29.49 9.56 14.98
CA LYS A 3 -30.20 9.34 13.71
C LYS A 3 -29.50 8.19 13.00
N SER A 4 -30.24 7.12 12.73
CA SER A 4 -29.80 6.02 11.88
C SER A 4 -29.21 6.61 10.60
N THR A 5 -27.93 6.34 10.34
CA THR A 5 -27.27 6.68 9.08
C THR A 5 -28.07 6.03 7.95
N LEU A 6 -28.38 6.81 6.91
CA LEU A 6 -29.06 6.30 5.72
C LEU A 6 -28.32 5.03 5.25
N PRO A 7 -29.03 3.90 5.07
CA PRO A 7 -28.37 2.67 4.66
C PRO A 7 -27.67 2.93 3.33
N ILE A 8 -26.38 2.57 3.25
CA ILE A 8 -25.64 2.59 1.99
C ILE A 8 -26.27 1.52 1.09
N SER A 9 -27.25 1.94 0.31
CA SER A 9 -28.17 1.03 -0.38
C SER A 9 -27.59 0.43 -1.65
N THR A 10 -26.43 0.90 -2.12
CA THR A 10 -25.80 0.37 -3.34
C THR A 10 -24.29 0.57 -3.29
N ILE A 11 -23.56 -0.44 -2.81
CA ILE A 11 -22.09 -0.48 -2.87
C ILE A 11 -21.65 -1.28 -4.09
N LYS A 12 -20.63 -0.76 -4.79
CA LYS A 12 -19.87 -1.47 -5.80
C LYS A 12 -18.47 -1.75 -5.25
N LEU A 13 -18.06 -3.01 -5.25
CA LEU A 13 -16.75 -3.48 -4.79
C LEU A 13 -15.86 -3.69 -6.02
N ALA A 14 -14.85 -2.85 -6.19
CA ALA A 14 -13.91 -3.01 -7.29
C ALA A 14 -12.97 -4.19 -7.01
N LYS A 15 -12.84 -5.11 -7.97
CA LYS A 15 -11.93 -6.26 -7.88
C LYS A 15 -11.05 -6.31 -9.12
N TYR A 16 -9.74 -6.22 -8.92
CA TYR A 16 -8.77 -6.52 -9.97
C TYR A 16 -8.37 -7.99 -9.88
N GLU A 17 -8.82 -8.79 -10.84
CA GLU A 17 -8.73 -10.26 -10.77
C GLU A 17 -7.30 -10.78 -10.63
N GLU A 18 -6.36 -10.25 -11.41
CA GLU A 18 -4.96 -10.70 -11.39
C GLU A 18 -4.32 -10.42 -10.03
N TRP A 19 -4.47 -9.19 -9.52
CA TRP A 19 -3.89 -8.80 -8.22
C TRP A 19 -4.61 -9.47 -7.04
N PHE A 20 -5.93 -9.67 -7.11
CA PHE A 20 -6.69 -10.36 -6.08
C PHE A 20 -6.28 -11.83 -5.93
N ASN A 21 -5.85 -12.45 -7.04
CA ASN A 21 -5.43 -13.84 -7.07
C ASN A 21 -3.93 -14.05 -6.81
N ASP A 22 -3.15 -12.97 -6.64
CA ASP A 22 -1.71 -13.02 -6.31
C ASP A 22 -1.48 -13.27 -4.81
N CYS A 23 -2.00 -14.41 -4.32
CA CYS A 23 -1.88 -14.85 -2.93
C CYS A 23 -2.04 -16.38 -2.85
N SER A 24 -1.97 -16.94 -1.64
CA SER A 24 -2.24 -18.36 -1.41
C SER A 24 -3.72 -18.70 -1.60
N ASP A 25 -4.00 -19.95 -1.98
CA ASP A 25 -5.36 -20.39 -2.33
C ASP A 25 -6.38 -20.24 -1.20
N ASP A 26 -5.95 -20.40 0.05
CA ASP A 26 -6.79 -20.25 1.24
C ASP A 26 -7.24 -18.79 1.44
N ILE A 27 -6.33 -17.83 1.24
CA ILE A 27 -6.63 -16.39 1.29
C ILE A 27 -7.61 -16.02 0.17
N LYS A 28 -7.29 -16.42 -1.08
CA LYS A 28 -8.15 -16.18 -2.24
C LYS A 28 -9.56 -16.73 -2.02
N THR A 29 -9.67 -17.97 -1.53
CA THR A 29 -10.95 -18.62 -1.28
C THR A 29 -11.74 -17.90 -0.19
N CYS A 30 -11.08 -17.55 0.92
CA CYS A 30 -11.70 -16.82 2.01
C CYS A 30 -12.25 -15.46 1.56
N CYS A 31 -11.43 -14.67 0.86
CA CYS A 31 -11.84 -13.36 0.36
C CYS A 31 -12.94 -13.46 -0.71
N SER A 32 -12.92 -14.48 -1.57
CA SER A 32 -13.98 -14.70 -2.57
C SER A 32 -15.32 -15.00 -1.90
N ASN A 33 -15.32 -15.91 -0.92
CA ASN A 33 -16.51 -16.24 -0.14
C ASN A 33 -17.06 -15.01 0.61
N ALA A 34 -16.19 -14.11 1.06
CA ALA A 34 -16.61 -12.85 1.69
C ALA A 34 -17.35 -11.94 0.69
N LEU A 35 -16.86 -11.81 -0.54
CA LEU A 35 -17.55 -11.04 -1.60
C LEU A 35 -18.91 -11.65 -1.94
N ASP A 36 -18.99 -12.97 -2.08
CA ASP A 36 -20.24 -13.68 -2.35
C ASP A 36 -21.27 -13.48 -1.23
N ASN A 37 -20.82 -13.51 0.03
CA ASN A 37 -21.67 -13.22 1.18
C ASN A 37 -22.18 -11.77 1.17
N LEU A 38 -21.33 -10.79 0.82
CA LEU A 38 -21.75 -9.39 0.71
C LEU A 38 -22.80 -9.20 -0.39
N GLU A 39 -22.63 -9.85 -1.53
CA GLU A 39 -23.62 -9.83 -2.61
C GLU A 39 -24.93 -10.49 -2.17
N LYS A 40 -24.86 -11.66 -1.52
CA LYS A 40 -26.04 -12.40 -1.06
C LYS A 40 -26.85 -11.66 0.00
N HIS A 41 -26.18 -11.04 0.98
CA HIS A 41 -26.84 -10.42 2.13
C HIS A 41 -27.24 -8.96 1.90
N TYR A 42 -26.49 -8.23 1.06
CA TYR A 42 -26.68 -6.79 0.87
C TYR A 42 -26.91 -6.37 -0.58
N GLY A 43 -26.86 -7.29 -1.55
CA GLY A 43 -27.01 -6.99 -2.97
C GLY A 43 -25.84 -6.18 -3.55
N TRP A 44 -24.72 -6.06 -2.82
CA TRP A 44 -23.54 -5.32 -3.26
C TRP A 44 -22.89 -6.02 -4.43
N LYS A 45 -22.45 -5.25 -5.42
CA LYS A 45 -21.94 -5.81 -6.69
C LYS A 45 -20.44 -5.73 -6.76
N THR A 46 -19.79 -6.85 -7.04
CA THR A 46 -18.39 -6.87 -7.42
C THR A 46 -18.24 -6.45 -8.87
N VAL A 47 -17.36 -5.49 -9.13
CA VAL A 47 -17.10 -4.94 -10.47
C VAL A 47 -15.64 -5.18 -10.81
N GLY A 48 -15.41 -5.81 -11.96
CA GLY A 48 -14.06 -6.02 -12.48
C GLY A 48 -13.39 -4.69 -12.81
N VAL A 49 -12.15 -4.51 -12.36
CA VAL A 49 -11.31 -3.35 -12.70
C VAL A 49 -9.89 -3.79 -13.02
N THR A 50 -9.10 -2.86 -13.54
CA THR A 50 -7.66 -3.03 -13.70
C THR A 50 -6.97 -1.89 -12.99
N ILE A 51 -5.91 -2.20 -12.25
CA ILE A 51 -5.05 -1.21 -11.62
C ILE A 51 -3.74 -1.24 -12.42
N PRO A 52 -3.52 -0.29 -13.35
CA PRO A 52 -2.29 -0.25 -14.12
C PRO A 52 -1.12 0.15 -13.21
N GLU A 53 0.10 -0.18 -13.65
CA GLU A 53 1.34 0.36 -13.06
C GLU A 53 1.52 0.12 -11.54
N ILE A 54 0.94 -0.95 -10.97
CA ILE A 54 1.09 -1.29 -9.55
C ILE A 54 2.57 -1.36 -9.13
N GLU A 55 3.42 -1.91 -9.99
CA GLU A 55 4.86 -2.02 -9.69
C GLU A 55 5.55 -0.64 -9.67
N ASN A 56 5.20 0.26 -10.61
CA ASN A 56 5.69 1.64 -10.57
C ASN A 56 5.19 2.36 -9.32
N MET A 57 3.94 2.13 -8.93
CA MET A 57 3.36 2.68 -7.69
C MET A 57 4.11 2.15 -6.46
N ARG A 58 4.48 0.87 -6.42
CA ARG A 58 5.29 0.27 -5.35
C ARG A 58 6.66 0.94 -5.25
N LEU A 59 7.33 1.14 -6.39
CA LEU A 59 8.63 1.82 -6.44
C LEU A 59 8.53 3.30 -6.04
N ALA A 60 7.52 4.01 -6.54
CA ALA A 60 7.27 5.40 -6.17
C ALA A 60 6.98 5.55 -4.68
N HIS A 61 6.18 4.65 -4.10
CA HIS A 61 5.92 4.60 -2.67
C HIS A 61 7.22 4.37 -1.88
N PHE A 62 7.99 3.34 -2.23
CA PHE A 62 9.24 2.99 -1.55
C PHE A 62 10.25 4.13 -1.57
N LEU A 63 10.38 4.81 -2.71
CA LEU A 63 11.28 5.96 -2.83
C LEU A 63 10.79 7.17 -2.03
N THR A 64 9.47 7.42 -2.04
CA THR A 64 8.85 8.51 -1.27
C THR A 64 9.08 8.32 0.22
N ILE A 65 8.67 7.18 0.77
CA ILE A 65 8.82 6.90 2.20
C ILE A 65 10.29 6.86 2.61
N GLY A 66 11.16 6.25 1.80
CA GLY A 66 12.59 6.19 2.10
C GLY A 66 13.23 7.58 2.18
N SER A 67 12.95 8.45 1.20
CA SER A 67 13.47 9.82 1.17
C SER A 67 12.99 10.64 2.37
N GLU A 68 11.70 10.52 2.72
CA GLU A 68 11.09 11.22 3.86
C GLU A 68 11.64 10.72 5.20
N CYS A 69 11.80 9.40 5.35
CA CYS A 69 12.44 8.80 6.52
C CYS A 69 13.90 9.26 6.68
N SER A 70 14.70 9.18 5.61
CA SER A 70 16.11 9.59 5.65
C SER A 70 16.25 11.07 5.99
N THR A 71 15.40 11.93 5.42
CA THR A 71 15.37 13.37 5.73
C THR A 71 15.02 13.60 7.20
N SER A 72 14.00 12.90 7.71
CA SER A 72 13.56 13.04 9.11
C SER A 72 14.60 12.56 10.11
N LEU A 73 15.39 11.55 9.75
CA LEU A 73 16.44 10.99 10.60
C LEU A 73 17.80 11.68 10.43
N GLY A 74 17.98 12.55 9.42
CA GLY A 74 19.28 13.13 9.07
C GLY A 74 19.98 13.82 10.24
N SER A 75 19.25 14.55 11.09
CA SER A 75 19.81 15.23 12.28
C SER A 75 20.21 14.27 13.41
N TYR A 76 19.65 13.05 13.42
CA TYR A 76 19.97 12.00 14.37
C TYR A 76 21.05 11.05 13.84
N GLN A 77 21.23 10.99 12.51
CA GLN A 77 22.13 10.06 11.84
C GLN A 77 23.59 10.24 12.25
N GLU A 78 24.03 11.48 12.48
CA GLU A 78 25.38 11.77 12.99
C GLU A 78 25.60 11.27 14.43
N LYS A 79 24.52 11.09 15.19
CA LYS A 79 24.54 10.64 16.59
C LYS A 79 24.15 9.17 16.74
N LEU A 80 23.71 8.53 15.65
CA LEU A 80 23.25 7.16 15.63
C LEU A 80 24.45 6.22 15.65
N ASN A 81 24.54 5.39 16.69
CA ASN A 81 25.44 4.26 16.67
C ASN A 81 24.88 3.18 15.72
N ILE A 82 25.36 3.19 14.47
CA ILE A 82 24.90 2.25 13.42
C ILE A 82 25.01 0.78 13.87
N ALA A 83 25.97 0.45 14.74
CA ALA A 83 26.14 -0.90 15.26
C ALA A 83 24.99 -1.37 16.18
N GLU A 84 24.26 -0.44 16.80
CA GLU A 84 23.10 -0.74 17.66
C GLU A 84 21.82 -0.98 16.85
N LEU A 85 21.81 -0.63 15.56
CA LEU A 85 20.66 -0.84 14.70
C LEU A 85 20.57 -2.32 14.27
N GLY A 86 19.34 -2.82 14.16
CA GLY A 86 19.08 -4.09 13.48
C GLY A 86 19.57 -4.07 12.04
N TRP A 87 19.94 -5.24 11.51
CA TRP A 87 20.47 -5.36 10.14
C TRP A 87 19.51 -4.81 9.08
N ASP A 88 18.20 -5.06 9.23
CA ASP A 88 17.18 -4.56 8.31
C ASP A 88 17.13 -3.03 8.27
N ALA A 89 17.19 -2.39 9.45
CA ALA A 89 17.19 -0.93 9.55
C ALA A 89 18.46 -0.32 8.93
N ARG A 90 19.62 -0.94 9.13
CA ARG A 90 20.88 -0.51 8.50
C ARG A 90 20.80 -0.59 6.98
N PHE A 91 20.30 -1.70 6.44
CA PHE A 91 20.11 -1.88 5.02
C PHE A 91 19.14 -0.85 4.44
N ALA A 92 17.98 -0.68 5.08
CA ALA A 92 16.98 0.29 4.65
C ALA A 92 17.53 1.73 4.65
N LEU A 93 18.22 2.17 5.71
CA LEU A 93 18.81 3.50 5.77
C LEU A 93 19.88 3.72 4.71
N ALA A 94 20.71 2.71 4.42
CA ALA A 94 21.70 2.79 3.35
C ALA A 94 21.04 2.96 1.98
N VAL A 95 19.96 2.21 1.70
CA VAL A 95 19.20 2.34 0.45
C VAL A 95 18.50 3.70 0.37
N TYR A 96 17.85 4.14 1.44
CA TYR A 96 17.10 5.40 1.48
C TYR A 96 18.00 6.61 1.26
N GLY A 97 19.19 6.62 1.87
CA GLY A 97 20.19 7.67 1.69
C GLY A 97 20.80 7.72 0.29
N ALA A 98 20.62 6.69 -0.53
CA ALA A 98 21.12 6.64 -1.91
C ALA A 98 20.16 7.29 -2.93
N PHE A 99 18.90 7.56 -2.56
CA PHE A 99 17.94 8.17 -3.46
C PHE A 99 18.24 9.65 -3.70
N SER A 100 18.10 10.08 -4.96
CA SER A 100 18.29 11.46 -5.36
C SER A 100 16.98 12.27 -5.34
N SER A 101 17.09 13.59 -5.17
CA SER A 101 15.94 14.49 -5.27
C SER A 101 15.22 14.40 -6.62
N LYS A 102 15.96 14.10 -7.70
CA LYS A 102 15.38 13.91 -9.04
C LYS A 102 14.45 12.69 -9.09
N GLU A 103 14.86 11.60 -8.44
CA GLU A 103 14.04 10.39 -8.36
C GLU A 103 12.83 10.61 -7.45
N TYR A 104 12.98 11.38 -6.36
CA TYR A 104 11.86 11.80 -5.52
C TYR A 104 10.80 12.57 -6.31
N ILE A 105 11.21 13.56 -7.10
CA ILE A 105 10.28 14.33 -7.95
C ILE A 105 9.61 13.44 -9.01
N LYS A 106 10.32 12.43 -9.56
CA LYS A 106 9.70 11.48 -10.48
C LYS A 106 8.67 10.59 -9.78
N ALA A 107 8.97 10.11 -8.58
CA ALA A 107 8.04 9.33 -7.77
C ALA A 107 6.77 10.15 -7.44
N GLN A 108 6.90 11.44 -7.09
CA GLN A 108 5.73 12.30 -6.86
C GLN A 108 4.89 12.57 -8.10
N LYS A 109 5.44 12.44 -9.32
CA LYS A 109 4.66 12.55 -10.56
C LYS A 109 3.86 11.29 -10.89
N LEU A 110 4.26 10.14 -10.34
CA LEU A 110 3.54 8.88 -10.46
C LEU A 110 2.42 8.76 -9.40
N ARG A 111 2.52 9.52 -8.30
CA ARG A 111 1.56 9.56 -7.20
C ARG A 111 0.36 10.44 -7.53
#